data_AF-A0A9W7CJL0-F1
#
_entry.id   AF-A0A9W7CJL0-F1
#
_cell.length_a   1.000
_cell.length_b   1.000
_cell.length_c   1.000
_cell.angle_alpha   90.00
_cell.angle_beta   90.00
_cell.angle_gamma   90.00
#
_symmetry.space_group_name_H-M   'P 1'
#
loop_
_entity.id
_entity.type
_entity.pdbx_description
1 polymer ?
#
loop_
_entity_poly.entity_id
_entity_poly.type
_entity_poly.pdbx_seq_one_letter_code
_entity_poly.pdbx_strand_id
1 'polypeptide(L)'
;MSFPILLNLNNQVATHQFRYRFSQPIDFSQYEIALGSIFIYYSWRAITAQRQNNSFKIIWPTASTTTTYTITLPDGTYSASDINNYLQYWSIQNNLYLTNNTTGANYYFISCAENPSSYALQFTMLSVRNITGYTAASSFPTMPVSAYTPQLQVVDSAFGSIIGFSPATYPAAQTTSVYAVNSNLVPQIDPTAAVVITCSNLYNPIANIIVRIWITSTGSSF
;
A
#
# COMPACT_ATOMS: atom_id res chain seq x y z
N MET A 1 46.57 -3.64 -1.46
CA MET A 1 45.70 -4.84 -1.52
C MET A 1 44.52 -4.58 -0.61
N SER A 2 43.29 -4.95 -0.99
CA SER A 2 42.10 -4.79 -0.14
C SER A 2 41.77 -6.10 0.58
N PHE A 3 41.30 -5.99 1.82
CA PHE A 3 40.89 -7.13 2.64
C PHE A 3 39.39 -7.04 2.90
N PRO A 4 38.54 -7.86 2.23
CA PRO A 4 37.10 -7.77 2.41
C PRO A 4 36.68 -8.33 3.77
N ILE A 5 35.84 -7.57 4.48
CA ILE A 5 35.15 -8.04 5.70
C ILE A 5 33.68 -8.20 5.34
N LEU A 6 33.14 -9.41 5.57
CA LEU A 6 31.73 -9.69 5.35
C LEU A 6 30.98 -9.60 6.68
N LEU A 7 29.95 -8.74 6.71
CA LEU A 7 29.02 -8.64 7.84
C LEU A 7 27.69 -9.28 7.45
N ASN A 8 27.26 -10.28 8.20
CA ASN A 8 25.96 -10.94 8.03
C ASN A 8 25.26 -11.14 9.39
N LEU A 9 24.16 -11.90 9.40
CA LEU A 9 23.39 -12.20 10.62
C LEU A 9 24.23 -12.79 11.76
N ASN A 10 25.30 -13.53 11.47
CA ASN A 10 26.19 -14.06 12.52
C ASN A 10 27.02 -12.97 13.22
N ASN A 11 27.14 -11.79 12.61
CA ASN A 11 27.82 -10.64 13.20
C ASN A 11 26.85 -9.69 13.91
N GLN A 12 25.56 -10.01 13.95
CA GLN A 12 24.56 -9.16 14.58
C GLN A 12 24.70 -9.18 16.11
N VAL A 13 24.87 -8.00 16.70
CA VAL A 13 24.91 -7.82 18.16
C VAL A 13 23.68 -7.10 18.71
N ALA A 14 22.92 -6.40 17.85
CA ALA A 14 21.62 -5.81 18.14
C ALA A 14 20.82 -5.62 16.84
N THR A 15 19.55 -5.20 16.95
CA THR A 15 18.58 -5.08 15.83
C THR A 15 19.11 -4.29 14.62
N HIS A 16 20.01 -3.31 14.83
CA HIS A 16 20.62 -2.50 13.76
C HIS A 16 22.14 -2.36 13.93
N GLN A 17 22.78 -3.30 14.62
CA GLN A 17 24.21 -3.23 14.91
C GLN A 17 24.89 -4.55 14.56
N PHE A 18 25.88 -4.45 13.67
CA PHE A 18 26.77 -5.55 13.30
C PHE A 18 28.16 -5.26 13.84
N ARG A 19 28.85 -6.29 14.33
CA ARG A 19 30.21 -6.18 14.86
C ARG A 19 31.05 -7.36 14.40
N TYR A 20 32.16 -7.06 13.73
CA TYR A 20 33.22 -8.02 13.48
C TYR A 20 34.29 -7.90 14.57
N ARG A 21 34.65 -9.02 15.20
CA ARG A 21 35.74 -9.07 16.18
C ARG A 21 36.94 -9.74 15.52
N PHE A 22 38.05 -9.03 15.44
CA PHE A 22 39.30 -9.60 14.95
C PHE A 22 39.85 -10.61 15.97
N SER A 23 40.45 -11.69 15.46
CA SER A 23 41.01 -12.77 16.30
C SER A 23 42.24 -12.34 17.10
N GLN A 24 42.88 -11.23 16.71
CA GLN A 24 44.04 -10.66 17.36
C GLN A 24 43.94 -9.13 17.36
N PRO A 25 44.64 -8.42 18.25
CA PRO A 25 44.83 -6.98 18.15
C PRO A 25 45.56 -6.64 16.84
N ILE A 26 44.97 -5.76 16.04
CA ILE A 26 45.54 -5.29 14.76
C ILE A 26 45.70 -3.77 14.85
N ASP A 27 46.83 -3.25 14.39
CA ASP A 27 47.03 -1.82 14.22
C ASP A 27 46.42 -1.36 12.88
N PHE A 28 45.47 -0.41 12.97
CA PHE A 28 44.78 0.16 11.82
C PHE A 28 45.33 1.54 11.41
N SER A 29 46.42 2.02 12.02
CA SER A 29 47.00 3.35 11.77
C SER A 29 47.35 3.63 10.30
N GLN A 30 47.64 2.57 9.52
CA GLN A 30 47.99 2.64 8.10
C GLN A 30 46.90 2.07 7.17
N TYR A 31 45.72 1.79 7.70
CA TYR A 31 44.62 1.19 6.96
C TYR A 31 43.43 2.14 6.84
N GLU A 32 42.84 2.19 5.65
CA GLU A 32 41.58 2.88 5.40
C GLU A 32 40.44 1.86 5.29
N ILE A 33 39.26 2.24 5.80
CA ILE A 33 38.06 1.42 5.70
C ILE A 33 37.14 2.09 4.68
N ALA A 34 36.73 1.33 3.66
CA ALA A 34 35.75 1.77 2.69
C ALA A 34 34.61 0.76 2.56
N LEU A 35 33.42 1.24 2.20
CA LEU A 35 32.29 0.39 1.88
C LEU A 35 32.49 -0.19 0.47
N GLY A 36 32.65 -1.50 0.37
CA GLY A 36 32.79 -2.19 -0.92
C GLY A 36 31.44 -2.40 -1.63
N SER A 37 30.47 -2.99 -0.93
CA SER A 37 29.12 -3.22 -1.42
C SER A 37 28.14 -3.38 -0.26
N ILE A 38 26.87 -3.05 -0.50
CA ILE A 38 25.79 -3.29 0.46
C ILE A 38 24.58 -3.87 -0.26
N PHE A 39 23.97 -4.89 0.35
CA PHE A 39 22.71 -5.47 -0.11
C PHE A 39 21.69 -5.28 0.99
N ILE A 40 20.63 -4.53 0.71
CA ILE A 40 19.50 -4.31 1.61
C ILE A 40 18.25 -4.79 0.88
N TYR A 41 17.50 -5.68 1.53
CA TYR A 41 16.19 -6.04 1.02
C TYR A 41 15.26 -4.85 1.13
N TYR A 42 14.42 -4.66 0.10
CA TYR A 42 13.35 -3.68 0.15
C TYR A 42 12.46 -3.97 1.36
N SER A 43 12.44 -3.05 2.33
CA SER A 43 11.73 -3.25 3.59
C SER A 43 10.97 -2.02 4.06
N TRP A 44 10.86 -0.98 3.23
CA TRP A 44 10.05 0.19 3.54
C TRP A 44 8.61 0.00 3.09
N ARG A 45 7.70 0.43 3.95
CA ARG A 45 6.25 0.35 3.72
C ARG A 45 5.81 1.54 2.89
N ALA A 46 5.09 1.29 1.81
CA ALA A 46 4.59 2.32 0.91
C ALA A 46 3.37 3.06 1.51
N ILE A 47 2.44 2.30 2.09
CA ILE A 47 1.25 2.79 2.78
C ILE A 47 1.52 2.76 4.28
N THR A 48 1.46 3.90 4.96
CA THR A 48 1.63 4.02 6.41
C THR A 48 0.78 5.12 7.03
N ALA A 49 0.31 4.90 8.26
CA ALA A 49 -0.40 5.93 9.03
C ALA A 49 0.46 7.20 9.23
N GLN A 50 1.78 7.06 9.36
CA GLN A 50 2.70 8.18 9.51
C GLN A 50 2.73 9.13 8.30
N ARG A 51 2.52 8.59 7.10
CA ARG A 51 2.43 9.39 5.85
C ARG A 51 1.02 9.84 5.54
N GLN A 52 0.04 9.52 6.41
CA GLN A 52 -1.39 9.80 6.22
C GLN A 52 -1.95 9.27 4.89
N ASN A 53 -1.27 8.29 4.28
CA ASN A 53 -1.57 7.77 2.95
C ASN A 53 -2.23 6.38 3.03
N ASN A 54 -3.03 6.13 4.06
CA ASN A 54 -3.58 4.81 4.35
C ASN A 54 -5.11 4.79 4.51
N SER A 55 -5.82 5.85 4.13
CA SER A 55 -7.28 5.88 4.30
C SER A 55 -8.04 6.47 3.12
N PHE A 56 -9.25 5.97 2.93
CA PHE A 56 -10.24 6.46 1.99
C PHE A 56 -11.65 6.18 2.53
N LYS A 57 -12.68 6.67 1.85
CA LYS A 57 -14.06 6.54 2.31
C LYS A 57 -14.92 5.83 1.29
N ILE A 58 -15.94 5.14 1.77
CA ILE A 58 -17.05 4.63 0.95
C ILE A 58 -18.34 5.25 1.45
N ILE A 59 -19.08 5.88 0.54
CA ILE A 59 -20.44 6.34 0.78
C ILE A 59 -21.37 5.19 0.38
N TRP A 60 -21.99 4.58 1.38
CA TRP A 60 -22.86 3.43 1.22
C TRP A 60 -24.32 3.86 1.16
N PRO A 61 -25.11 3.44 0.17
CA PRO A 61 -26.53 3.72 0.11
C PRO A 61 -27.31 2.89 1.14
N THR A 62 -28.20 3.52 1.90
CA THR A 62 -29.09 2.88 2.87
C THR A 62 -30.50 3.45 2.70
N ALA A 63 -31.56 2.66 2.87
CA ALA A 63 -32.96 3.10 2.74
C ALA A 63 -33.15 4.27 1.74
N SER A 64 -33.38 5.50 2.24
CA SER A 64 -33.46 6.76 1.47
C SER A 64 -32.29 7.73 1.68
N THR A 65 -31.24 7.32 2.40
CA THR A 65 -30.07 8.13 2.76
C THR A 65 -28.76 7.41 2.42
N THR A 66 -27.63 7.93 2.92
CA THR A 66 -26.32 7.31 2.74
C THR A 66 -25.57 7.31 4.07
N THR A 67 -24.77 6.27 4.31
CA THR A 67 -23.86 6.16 5.44
C THR A 67 -22.42 6.16 4.93
N THR A 68 -21.58 7.04 5.45
CA THR A 68 -20.17 7.12 5.05
C THR A 68 -19.31 6.31 6.00
N TYR A 69 -18.53 5.39 5.44
CA TYR A 69 -17.56 4.59 6.15
C TYR A 69 -16.14 5.02 5.80
N THR A 70 -15.25 5.04 6.78
CA THR A 70 -13.81 5.22 6.56
C THR A 70 -13.13 3.86 6.54
N ILE A 71 -12.34 3.62 5.51
CA ILE A 71 -11.49 2.44 5.36
C ILE A 71 -10.06 2.88 5.63
N THR A 72 -9.41 2.21 6.57
CA THR A 72 -8.00 2.44 6.90
C THR A 72 -7.23 1.16 6.63
N LEU A 73 -6.26 1.22 5.73
CA LEU A 73 -5.32 0.12 5.45
C LEU A 73 -4.25 0.08 6.55
N PRO A 74 -3.87 -1.11 7.05
CA PRO A 74 -2.70 -1.27 7.91
C PRO A 74 -1.41 -0.83 7.20
N ASP A 75 -0.36 -0.57 7.96
CA ASP A 75 0.93 -0.19 7.39
C ASP A 75 1.55 -1.35 6.59
N GLY A 76 1.88 -1.12 5.31
CA GLY A 76 2.39 -2.17 4.43
C GLY A 76 2.67 -1.75 3.00
N THR A 77 2.97 -2.73 2.17
CA THR A 77 3.05 -2.66 0.70
C THR A 77 1.97 -3.55 0.13
N TYR A 78 1.17 -3.02 -0.79
CA TYR A 78 -0.03 -3.69 -1.28
C TYR A 78 -0.03 -3.70 -2.80
N SER A 79 -0.27 -4.87 -3.39
CA SER A 79 -0.74 -4.98 -4.78
C SER A 79 -2.24 -4.64 -4.86
N ALA A 80 -2.79 -4.50 -6.07
CA ALA A 80 -4.24 -4.32 -6.20
C ALA A 80 -5.02 -5.52 -5.67
N SER A 81 -4.46 -6.72 -5.81
CA SER A 81 -5.06 -7.95 -5.29
C SER A 81 -5.14 -7.93 -3.76
N ASP A 82 -4.12 -7.41 -3.09
CA ASP A 82 -4.11 -7.26 -1.63
C ASP A 82 -5.13 -6.22 -1.17
N ILE A 83 -5.24 -5.10 -1.89
CA ILE A 83 -6.28 -4.08 -1.64
C ILE A 83 -7.67 -4.72 -1.79
N ASN A 84 -7.89 -5.52 -2.83
CA ASN A 84 -9.16 -6.21 -3.05
C ASN A 84 -9.47 -7.21 -1.94
N ASN A 85 -8.51 -8.02 -1.52
CA ASN A 85 -8.66 -8.95 -0.41
C ASN A 85 -9.00 -8.21 0.90
N TYR A 86 -8.34 -7.06 1.13
CA TYR A 86 -8.65 -6.23 2.28
C TYR A 86 -10.04 -5.61 2.21
N LEU A 87 -10.49 -5.16 1.04
CA LEU A 87 -11.86 -4.67 0.84
C LEU A 87 -12.90 -5.73 1.18
N GLN A 88 -12.69 -6.98 0.75
CA GLN A 88 -13.56 -8.10 1.08
C GLN A 88 -13.59 -8.37 2.58
N TYR A 89 -12.42 -8.42 3.22
CA TYR A 89 -12.31 -8.57 4.67
C TYR A 89 -13.04 -7.44 5.41
N TRP A 90 -12.83 -6.20 4.99
CA TRP A 90 -13.48 -5.03 5.56
C TRP A 90 -15.01 -5.07 5.38
N SER A 91 -15.51 -5.50 4.21
CA SER A 91 -16.93 -5.71 3.97
C SER A 91 -17.53 -6.77 4.89
N ILE A 92 -16.81 -7.85 5.18
CA ILE A 92 -17.25 -8.86 6.16
C ILE A 92 -17.37 -8.24 7.55
N GLN A 93 -16.34 -7.51 8.00
CA GLN A 93 -16.32 -6.88 9.33
C GLN A 93 -17.46 -5.87 9.53
N ASN A 94 -17.91 -5.22 8.44
CA ASN A 94 -19.00 -4.24 8.47
C ASN A 94 -20.36 -4.80 8.04
N ASN A 95 -20.47 -6.12 7.81
CA ASN A 95 -21.69 -6.77 7.31
C ASN A 95 -22.22 -6.18 5.99
N LEU A 96 -21.33 -5.75 5.09
CA LEU A 96 -21.64 -5.11 3.80
C LEU A 96 -21.50 -6.10 2.62
N TYR A 97 -22.04 -7.30 2.77
CA TYR A 97 -21.98 -8.36 1.77
C TYR A 97 -23.28 -9.18 1.75
N LEU A 98 -23.48 -9.93 0.68
CA LEU A 98 -24.50 -10.97 0.62
C LEU A 98 -23.86 -12.35 0.58
N THR A 99 -24.56 -13.38 1.03
CA THR A 99 -24.12 -14.77 0.95
C THR A 99 -25.01 -15.53 -0.01
N ASN A 100 -24.41 -16.28 -0.94
CA ASN A 100 -25.14 -17.15 -1.85
C ASN A 100 -25.75 -18.32 -1.07
N ASN A 101 -27.06 -18.52 -1.20
CA ASN A 101 -27.83 -19.51 -0.43
C ASN A 101 -27.49 -20.97 -0.78
N THR A 102 -26.83 -21.20 -1.93
CA THR A 102 -26.46 -22.54 -2.41
C THR A 102 -24.98 -22.84 -2.21
N THR A 103 -24.10 -21.90 -2.55
CA THR A 103 -22.64 -22.12 -2.49
C THR A 103 -22.00 -21.66 -1.19
N GLY A 104 -22.68 -20.82 -0.40
CA GLY A 104 -22.11 -20.17 0.78
C GLY A 104 -21.07 -19.09 0.47
N ALA A 105 -20.82 -18.79 -0.82
CA ALA A 105 -19.85 -17.77 -1.20
C ALA A 105 -20.38 -16.36 -0.94
N ASN A 106 -19.49 -15.48 -0.49
CA ASN A 106 -19.81 -14.07 -0.28
C ASN A 106 -19.77 -13.26 -1.58
N TYR A 107 -20.70 -12.33 -1.71
CA TYR A 107 -20.85 -11.39 -2.80
C TYR A 107 -20.57 -9.98 -2.27
N TYR A 108 -19.60 -9.32 -2.90
CA TYR A 108 -19.11 -8.00 -2.50
C TYR A 108 -19.53 -6.95 -3.53
N PHE A 109 -19.88 -5.76 -3.03
CA PHE A 109 -20.35 -4.66 -3.88
C PHE A 109 -19.24 -3.70 -4.32
N ILE A 110 -18.02 -3.87 -3.80
CA ILE A 110 -16.85 -3.12 -4.23
C ILE A 110 -15.70 -4.09 -4.49
N SER A 111 -14.94 -3.83 -5.54
CA SER A 111 -13.73 -4.57 -5.87
C SER A 111 -12.68 -3.65 -6.48
N CYS A 112 -11.43 -4.05 -6.35
CA CYS A 112 -10.27 -3.38 -6.95
C CYS A 112 -9.52 -4.40 -7.81
N ALA A 113 -9.08 -4.00 -9.00
CA ALA A 113 -8.28 -4.82 -9.89
C ALA A 113 -7.29 -3.97 -10.70
N GLU A 114 -6.21 -4.57 -11.15
CA GLU A 114 -5.31 -3.97 -12.12
C GLU A 114 -5.91 -4.03 -13.52
N ASN A 115 -5.81 -2.92 -14.25
CA ASN A 115 -6.13 -2.85 -15.67
C ASN A 115 -4.83 -2.70 -16.47
N PRO A 116 -4.26 -3.82 -16.96
CA PRO A 116 -2.96 -3.80 -17.65
C PRO A 116 -3.00 -3.01 -18.96
N SER A 117 -4.16 -2.96 -19.63
CA SER A 117 -4.33 -2.22 -20.89
C SER A 117 -4.27 -0.70 -20.70
N SER A 118 -4.60 -0.22 -19.51
CA SER A 118 -4.60 1.22 -19.17
C SER A 118 -3.54 1.59 -18.15
N TYR A 119 -2.71 0.63 -17.72
CA TYR A 119 -1.70 0.81 -16.67
C TYR A 119 -2.27 1.53 -15.43
N ALA A 120 -3.46 1.09 -15.03
CA ALA A 120 -4.32 1.79 -14.07
C ALA A 120 -4.92 0.82 -13.06
N LEU A 121 -5.25 1.33 -11.88
CA LEU A 121 -6.13 0.63 -10.95
C LEU A 121 -7.58 0.89 -11.33
N GLN A 122 -8.39 -0.16 -11.38
CA GLN A 122 -9.81 -0.08 -11.62
C GLN A 122 -10.57 -0.42 -10.35
N PHE A 123 -11.43 0.50 -9.91
CA PHE A 123 -12.44 0.18 -8.92
C PHE A 123 -13.77 -0.11 -9.63
N THR A 124 -14.40 -1.21 -9.24
CA THR A 124 -15.74 -1.57 -9.70
C THR A 124 -16.69 -1.62 -8.51
N MET A 125 -17.76 -0.85 -8.60
CA MET A 125 -18.85 -0.78 -7.63
C MET A 125 -20.14 -1.31 -8.26
N LEU A 126 -20.79 -2.23 -7.55
CA LEU A 126 -22.05 -2.85 -7.97
C LEU A 126 -23.20 -2.20 -7.20
N SER A 127 -24.35 -2.06 -7.86
CA SER A 127 -25.57 -1.53 -7.22
C SER A 127 -25.96 -2.37 -6.00
N VAL A 128 -26.17 -1.73 -4.84
CA VAL A 128 -26.69 -2.39 -3.64
C VAL A 128 -28.17 -2.61 -3.83
N ARG A 129 -28.56 -3.87 -3.96
CA ARG A 129 -29.95 -4.30 -4.15
C ARG A 129 -30.13 -5.71 -3.64
N ASN A 130 -31.38 -6.11 -3.46
CA ASN A 130 -31.68 -7.51 -3.23
C ASN A 130 -31.41 -8.33 -4.50
N ILE A 131 -30.76 -9.47 -4.33
CA ILE A 131 -30.38 -10.40 -5.41
C ILE A 131 -31.01 -11.75 -5.11
N THR A 132 -31.75 -12.29 -6.07
CA THR A 132 -32.39 -13.61 -5.94
C THR A 132 -31.34 -14.69 -5.69
N GLY A 133 -31.56 -15.53 -4.67
CA GLY A 133 -30.62 -16.59 -4.29
C GLY A 133 -29.48 -16.14 -3.37
N TYR A 134 -29.49 -14.88 -2.93
CA TYR A 134 -28.55 -14.34 -1.95
C TYR A 134 -29.29 -13.83 -0.71
N THR A 135 -28.65 -13.93 0.44
CA THR A 135 -29.15 -13.40 1.71
C THR A 135 -28.16 -12.35 2.24
N ALA A 136 -28.67 -11.21 2.70
CA ALA A 136 -27.83 -10.18 3.29
C ALA A 136 -27.24 -10.64 4.62
N ALA A 137 -26.02 -10.19 4.94
CA ALA A 137 -25.38 -10.47 6.21
C ALA A 137 -26.24 -10.03 7.42
N SER A 138 -26.06 -10.67 8.57
CA SER A 138 -26.69 -10.23 9.82
C SER A 138 -26.28 -8.78 10.12
N SER A 139 -27.25 -7.91 10.42
CA SER A 139 -27.03 -6.48 10.63
C SER A 139 -26.54 -5.71 9.40
N PHE A 140 -26.77 -6.25 8.20
CA PHE A 140 -26.60 -5.48 6.95
C PHE A 140 -27.43 -4.18 7.02
N PRO A 141 -26.86 -3.01 6.69
CA PRO A 141 -27.59 -1.74 6.71
C PRO A 141 -28.86 -1.82 5.86
N THR A 142 -29.95 -1.20 6.29
CA THR A 142 -31.25 -1.28 5.60
C THR A 142 -31.09 -1.11 4.08
N MET A 143 -31.52 -2.12 3.33
CA MET A 143 -31.43 -2.14 1.87
C MET A 143 -32.02 -0.85 1.29
N PRO A 144 -31.35 -0.24 0.30
CA PRO A 144 -31.83 1.01 -0.28
C PRO A 144 -33.11 0.78 -1.09
N VAL A 145 -33.99 1.79 -1.09
CA VAL A 145 -35.30 1.72 -1.79
C VAL A 145 -35.15 1.68 -3.31
N SER A 146 -34.02 2.17 -3.82
CA SER A 146 -33.59 2.05 -5.21
C SER A 146 -32.20 1.44 -5.23
N ALA A 147 -31.89 0.70 -6.29
CA ALA A 147 -30.64 -0.03 -6.42
C ALA A 147 -29.45 0.91 -6.66
N TYR A 148 -29.07 1.72 -5.67
CA TYR A 148 -27.99 2.69 -5.77
C TYR A 148 -26.61 2.05 -5.65
N THR A 149 -25.65 2.58 -6.36
CA THR A 149 -24.25 2.12 -6.37
C THR A 149 -23.44 2.85 -5.30
N PRO A 150 -22.61 2.16 -4.50
CA PRO A 150 -21.71 2.82 -3.55
C PRO A 150 -20.75 3.78 -4.25
N GLN A 151 -20.35 4.83 -3.56
CA GLN A 151 -19.38 5.80 -4.07
C GLN A 151 -18.06 5.69 -3.31
N LEU A 152 -16.95 5.58 -4.04
CA LEU A 152 -15.60 5.73 -3.50
C LEU A 152 -15.33 7.22 -3.33
N GLN A 153 -14.95 7.64 -2.13
CA GLN A 153 -14.55 9.00 -1.84
C GLN A 153 -13.08 9.03 -1.43
N VAL A 154 -12.26 9.65 -2.29
CA VAL A 154 -10.84 9.91 -2.04
C VAL A 154 -10.74 11.32 -1.47
N VAL A 155 -10.39 11.42 -0.19
CA VAL A 155 -10.26 12.70 0.52
C VAL A 155 -8.81 13.14 0.59
N ASP A 156 -7.90 12.20 0.88
CA ASP A 156 -6.48 12.48 1.05
C ASP A 156 -5.73 12.37 -0.29
N SER A 157 -5.03 13.43 -0.68
CA SER A 157 -4.21 13.45 -1.89
C SER A 157 -3.01 12.52 -1.81
N ALA A 158 -2.50 12.22 -0.62
CA ALA A 158 -1.39 11.30 -0.42
C ALA A 158 -1.81 9.85 -0.71
N PHE A 159 -2.98 9.41 -0.22
CA PHE A 159 -3.51 8.09 -0.60
C PHE A 159 -3.96 8.07 -2.06
N GLY A 160 -4.62 9.14 -2.52
CA GLY A 160 -5.04 9.29 -3.92
C GLY A 160 -3.89 9.14 -4.91
N SER A 161 -2.70 9.66 -4.61
CA SER A 161 -1.51 9.50 -5.46
C SER A 161 -1.02 8.04 -5.54
N ILE A 162 -1.22 7.25 -4.49
CA ILE A 162 -0.84 5.83 -4.47
C ILE A 162 -1.76 5.00 -5.35
N ILE A 163 -3.07 5.20 -5.22
CA ILE A 163 -4.07 4.46 -6.01
C ILE A 163 -4.34 5.08 -7.39
N GLY A 164 -3.74 6.24 -7.68
CA GLY A 164 -3.91 6.97 -8.94
C GLY A 164 -5.25 7.70 -9.08
N PHE A 165 -5.90 8.11 -7.99
CA PHE A 165 -7.16 8.87 -8.05
C PHE A 165 -6.99 10.26 -7.47
N SER A 166 -7.39 11.29 -8.22
CA SER A 166 -7.49 12.65 -7.68
C SER A 166 -8.56 12.72 -6.58
N PRO A 167 -8.41 13.58 -5.57
CA PRO A 167 -9.41 13.76 -4.53
C PRO A 167 -10.78 14.14 -5.10
N ALA A 168 -11.75 13.24 -5.00
CA ALA A 168 -13.12 13.40 -5.46
C ALA A 168 -14.00 12.24 -4.97
N THR A 169 -15.27 12.27 -5.35
CA THR A 169 -16.21 11.16 -5.17
C THR A 169 -16.48 10.50 -6.51
N TYR A 170 -16.43 9.17 -6.56
CA TYR A 170 -16.55 8.35 -7.76
C TYR A 170 -17.62 7.26 -7.53
N PRO A 171 -18.74 7.26 -8.27
CA PRO A 171 -19.15 8.28 -9.25
C PRO A 171 -19.45 9.63 -8.58
N ALA A 172 -19.33 10.74 -9.33
CA ALA A 172 -19.55 12.10 -8.79
C ALA A 172 -21.02 12.37 -8.40
N ALA A 173 -21.95 11.72 -9.10
CA ALA A 173 -23.37 11.70 -8.78
C ALA A 173 -23.83 10.28 -8.48
N GLN A 174 -24.88 10.14 -7.67
CA GLN A 174 -25.43 8.84 -7.34
C GLN A 174 -25.99 8.15 -8.59
N THR A 175 -25.67 6.88 -8.79
CA THR A 175 -26.15 6.09 -9.93
C THR A 175 -26.79 4.79 -9.46
N THR A 176 -27.53 4.12 -10.35
CA THR A 176 -28.19 2.84 -10.08
C THR A 176 -27.63 1.66 -10.88
N SER A 177 -26.59 1.92 -11.66
CA SER A 177 -25.94 0.94 -12.53
C SER A 177 -24.54 0.61 -12.00
N VAL A 178 -23.99 -0.52 -12.45
CA VAL A 178 -22.59 -0.86 -12.18
C VAL A 178 -21.71 0.30 -12.63
N TYR A 179 -20.81 0.73 -11.76
CA TYR A 179 -19.86 1.78 -12.04
C TYR A 179 -18.45 1.22 -11.94
N ALA A 180 -17.69 1.33 -13.03
CA ALA A 180 -16.28 0.99 -13.07
C ALA A 180 -15.49 2.23 -13.49
N VAL A 181 -14.43 2.53 -12.76
CA VAL A 181 -13.59 3.70 -13.02
C VAL A 181 -12.13 3.32 -12.93
N ASN A 182 -11.36 3.75 -13.92
CA ASN A 182 -9.90 3.65 -13.91
C ASN A 182 -9.30 4.87 -13.18
N SER A 183 -8.15 4.67 -12.56
CA SER A 183 -7.32 5.73 -11.98
C SER A 183 -7.05 6.83 -13.01
N ASN A 184 -7.24 8.09 -12.62
CA ASN A 184 -7.08 9.27 -13.48
C ASN A 184 -5.72 9.98 -13.31
N LEU A 185 -4.91 9.53 -12.34
CA LEU A 185 -3.51 9.86 -12.15
C LEU A 185 -2.69 8.58 -12.34
N VAL A 186 -1.40 8.74 -12.63
CA VAL A 186 -0.46 7.61 -12.66
C VAL A 186 -0.28 7.11 -11.21
N PRO A 187 -0.64 5.86 -10.88
CA PRO A 187 -0.48 5.34 -9.54
C PRO A 187 1.00 5.32 -9.12
N GLN A 188 1.29 5.81 -7.91
CA GLN A 188 2.63 5.73 -7.31
C GLN A 188 2.64 4.67 -6.21
N ILE A 189 2.91 3.42 -6.59
CA ILE A 189 2.87 2.26 -5.67
C ILE A 189 3.91 2.37 -4.54
N ASP A 190 5.05 3.05 -4.76
CA ASP A 190 6.02 3.37 -3.70
C ASP A 190 6.35 4.87 -3.68
N PRO A 191 6.04 5.58 -2.58
CA PRO A 191 6.45 6.98 -2.40
C PRO A 191 7.96 7.13 -2.12
N THR A 192 8.69 6.05 -1.89
CA THR A 192 10.12 6.07 -1.53
C THR A 192 11.00 5.87 -2.77
N ALA A 193 11.44 6.96 -3.38
CA ALA A 193 12.23 6.91 -4.62
C ALA A 193 13.73 6.57 -4.42
N ALA A 194 14.27 6.83 -3.23
CA ALA A 194 15.68 6.62 -2.96
C ALA A 194 15.96 6.40 -1.47
N VAL A 195 17.00 5.61 -1.19
CA VAL A 195 17.61 5.50 0.13
C VAL A 195 18.95 6.20 0.12
N VAL A 196 19.16 7.07 1.10
CA VAL A 196 20.46 7.72 1.32
C VAL A 196 21.25 6.90 2.32
N ILE A 197 22.38 6.37 1.87
CA ILE A 197 23.33 5.69 2.75
C ILE A 197 24.49 6.64 3.01
N THR A 198 24.80 6.84 4.28
CA THR A 198 25.92 7.67 4.73
C THR A 198 26.93 6.81 5.49
N CYS A 199 28.22 7.07 5.27
CA CYS A 199 29.30 6.48 6.05
C CYS A 199 30.02 7.61 6.79
N SER A 200 30.17 7.47 8.12
CA SER A 200 30.77 8.49 8.98
C SER A 200 32.29 8.39 9.11
N ASN A 201 32.93 7.33 8.58
CA ASN A 201 34.34 7.03 8.83
C ASN A 201 35.24 7.19 7.59
N LEU A 202 34.77 7.89 6.56
CA LEU A 202 35.56 8.21 5.36
C LEU A 202 36.06 9.65 5.46
N TYR A 203 37.37 9.82 5.63
CA TYR A 203 38.03 11.11 5.46
C TYR A 203 38.24 11.37 3.96
N ASN A 204 37.46 12.27 3.37
CA ASN A 204 37.64 12.72 1.99
C ASN A 204 38.05 14.20 1.99
N PRO A 205 39.32 14.55 1.72
CA PRO A 205 39.79 15.94 1.75
C PRO A 205 39.25 16.81 0.60
N ILE A 206 38.58 16.20 -0.38
CA ILE A 206 38.07 16.86 -1.60
C ILE A 206 36.54 16.97 -1.61
N ALA A 207 35.85 16.29 -0.69
CA ALA A 207 34.40 16.34 -0.55
C ALA A 207 34.02 16.68 0.90
N ASN A 208 33.19 17.72 1.07
CA ASN A 208 32.68 18.10 2.39
C ASN A 208 31.97 16.91 3.04
N ILE A 209 32.37 16.58 4.27
CA ILE A 209 32.06 15.36 5.01
C ILE A 209 30.59 14.95 4.85
N ILE A 210 30.40 13.84 4.12
CA ILE A 210 29.33 12.84 4.05
C ILE A 210 29.40 12.31 2.60
N VAL A 211 30.04 11.17 2.40
CA VAL A 211 29.88 10.44 1.13
C VAL A 211 28.44 9.93 1.10
N ARG A 212 27.57 10.65 0.37
CA ARG A 212 26.18 10.25 0.13
C ARG A 212 26.18 9.31 -1.07
N ILE A 213 25.94 8.03 -0.82
CA ILE A 213 25.63 7.08 -1.88
C ILE A 213 24.12 7.12 -2.06
N TRP A 214 23.68 7.66 -3.20
CA TRP A 214 22.28 7.58 -3.61
C TRP A 214 22.04 6.21 -4.21
N ILE A 215 21.25 5.38 -3.53
CA ILE A 215 20.70 4.17 -4.14
C ILE A 215 19.27 4.50 -4.51
N THR A 216 19.01 4.60 -5.81
CA THR A 216 17.65 4.73 -6.33
C THR A 216 16.98 3.37 -6.30
N SER A 217 15.83 3.27 -5.65
CA SER A 217 14.98 2.08 -5.75
C SER A 217 14.23 2.15 -7.06
N THR A 218 14.72 1.43 -8.06
CA THR A 218 13.93 1.13 -9.25
C THR A 218 13.02 -0.05 -8.91
N GLY A 219 11.86 0.25 -8.31
CA GLY A 219 10.75 -0.69 -8.24
C GLY A 219 10.14 -0.82 -9.64
N SER A 220 10.72 -1.68 -10.48
CA SER A 220 10.09 -2.04 -11.75
C SER A 220 9.17 -3.24 -11.53
N SER A 221 7.86 -3.02 -11.59
CA SER A 221 6.93 -4.07 -11.99
C SER A 221 5.56 -3.49 -12.28
N PHE A 222 5.18 -3.62 -13.55
CA PHE A 222 3.80 -3.69 -14.03
C PHE A 222 3.08 -4.92 -13.47
#